data_AF-A0A935V8R7-F1
#
_entry.id   AF-A0A935V8R7-F1
#
_cell.length_a   1.000
_cell.length_b   1.000
_cell.length_c   1.000
_cell.angle_alpha   90.00
_cell.angle_beta   90.00
_cell.angle_gamma   90.00
#
_symmetry.space_group_name_H-M   'P 1'
#
loop_
_entity.id
_entity.type
_entity.pdbx_description
1 polymer ?
#
loop_
_entity_poly.entity_id
_entity_poly.type
_entity_poly.pdbx_seq_one_letter_code
_entity_poly.pdbx_strand_id
1 'polypeptide(L)'
;IALFSPQLQPKREALGTVIGSLFTGANHPLAVLESSGRVIAARHNLPVITRATEYIATLGSNTSVYREVARIAAAADGEYPRLEKVLDLAVVRQSDSQRIVALAEAACSGQTPEQEAAWQRSYDALWATAMYPSVEAALVAMGAR
;
A
#
# COMPACT_ATOMS: atom_id res chain seq x y z
N ILE A 1 -23.73 -2.64 8.33
CA ILE A 1 -23.95 -1.46 9.21
C ILE A 1 -22.68 -1.34 10.03
N ALA A 2 -21.77 -0.36 9.90
CA ALA A 2 -21.86 1.01 9.40
C ALA A 2 -20.60 1.35 8.54
N LEU A 3 -20.79 1.98 7.38
CA LEU A 3 -19.68 2.43 6.51
C LEU A 3 -19.63 3.96 6.33
N PHE A 4 -20.37 4.70 7.15
CA PHE A 4 -20.34 6.16 7.20
C PHE A 4 -19.89 6.59 8.59
N SER A 5 -18.61 6.40 8.89
CA SER A 5 -17.98 7.16 9.97
C SER A 5 -17.57 8.52 9.39
N PRO A 6 -18.26 9.63 9.72
CA PRO A 6 -17.91 10.97 9.22
C PRO A 6 -16.47 11.38 9.56
N GLN A 7 -15.85 10.73 10.55
CA GLN A 7 -14.45 10.89 10.92
C GLN A 7 -13.46 10.40 9.85
N LEU A 8 -13.88 9.48 8.96
CA LEU A 8 -13.05 8.93 7.88
C LEU A 8 -13.15 9.75 6.58
N GLN A 9 -14.12 10.65 6.48
CA GLN A 9 -14.37 11.43 5.26
C GLN A 9 -13.21 12.40 4.92
N PRO A 10 -12.62 13.14 5.88
CA PRO A 10 -11.43 13.94 5.64
C PRO A 10 -10.22 13.09 5.21
N LYS A 11 -10.11 11.87 5.72
CA LYS A 11 -9.05 10.92 5.33
C LYS A 11 -9.21 10.45 3.89
N ARG A 12 -10.45 10.14 3.48
CA ARG A 12 -10.78 9.72 2.10
C ARG A 12 -10.58 10.86 1.09
N GLU A 13 -10.93 12.09 1.45
CA GLU A 13 -10.70 13.27 0.61
C GLU A 13 -9.21 13.60 0.48
N ALA A 14 -8.45 13.49 1.58
CA ALA A 14 -6.99 13.58 1.54
C ALA A 14 -6.38 12.55 0.59
N LEU A 15 -6.79 11.29 0.73
CA LEU A 15 -6.40 10.20 -0.15
C LEU A 15 -6.74 10.46 -1.62
N GLY A 16 -7.95 10.95 -1.90
CA GLY A 16 -8.37 11.30 -3.26
C GLY A 16 -7.50 12.40 -3.88
N THR A 17 -7.09 13.40 -3.10
CA THR A 17 -6.17 14.44 -3.55
C THR A 17 -4.76 13.91 -3.77
N VAL A 18 -4.24 13.09 -2.86
CA VAL A 18 -2.90 12.48 -2.97
C VAL A 18 -2.82 11.63 -4.22
N ILE A 19 -3.77 10.70 -4.37
CA ILE A 19 -3.88 9.85 -5.54
C ILE A 19 -4.08 10.71 -6.80
N GLY A 20 -4.91 11.75 -6.76
CA GLY A 20 -5.09 12.70 -7.86
C GLY A 20 -3.81 13.42 -8.27
N SER A 21 -2.98 13.84 -7.32
CA SER A 21 -1.70 14.50 -7.59
C SER A 21 -0.61 13.53 -8.09
N LEU A 22 -0.69 12.25 -7.69
CA LEU A 22 0.08 11.17 -8.29
C LEU A 22 -0.28 10.96 -9.77
N PHE A 23 -1.56 11.10 -10.13
CA PHE A 23 -2.05 10.98 -11.51
C PHE A 23 -1.61 12.13 -12.42
N THR A 24 -1.35 13.33 -11.88
CA THR A 24 -0.92 14.50 -12.67
C THR A 24 0.59 14.57 -12.92
N GLY A 25 1.37 13.58 -12.48
CA GLY A 25 2.83 13.57 -12.65
C GLY A 25 3.56 14.62 -11.79
N ALA A 26 3.00 15.00 -10.64
CA ALA A 26 3.69 15.90 -9.72
C ALA A 26 4.88 15.16 -9.10
N ASN A 27 6.10 15.65 -9.36
CA ASN A 27 7.37 15.06 -8.91
C ASN A 27 7.56 15.04 -7.38
N HIS A 28 6.62 15.58 -6.58
CA HIS A 28 6.70 15.62 -5.13
C HIS A 28 5.34 15.34 -4.45
N PRO A 29 4.88 14.08 -4.45
CA PRO A 29 3.66 13.66 -3.77
C PRO A 29 3.65 14.02 -2.27
N LEU A 30 4.83 13.93 -1.64
CA LEU A 30 5.05 14.26 -0.23
C LEU A 30 4.89 15.77 0.05
N ALA A 31 5.27 16.65 -0.88
CA ALA A 31 5.08 18.09 -0.71
C ALA A 31 3.60 18.51 -0.84
N VAL A 32 2.83 17.80 -1.67
CA VAL A 32 1.37 18.00 -1.78
C VAL A 32 0.66 17.50 -0.52
N LEU A 33 1.14 16.38 0.04
CA LEU A 33 0.68 15.85 1.33
C LEU A 33 0.90 16.88 2.45
N GLU A 34 2.12 17.41 2.60
CA GLU A 34 2.53 18.37 3.63
C GLU A 34 1.77 19.71 3.56
N SER A 35 1.59 20.27 2.36
CA SER A 35 0.92 21.57 2.17
C SER A 35 -0.59 21.55 2.49
N SER A 36 -1.21 20.37 2.54
CA SER A 36 -2.66 20.24 2.70
C SER A 36 -3.14 20.15 4.15
N GLY A 37 -2.25 20.11 5.16
CA GLY A 37 -2.62 19.88 6.57
C GLY A 37 -3.22 18.49 6.86
N ARG A 38 -3.23 17.61 5.85
CA ARG A 38 -3.87 16.28 5.85
C ARG A 38 -2.90 15.14 6.21
N VAL A 39 -1.61 15.44 6.37
CA VAL A 39 -0.55 14.53 6.87
C VAL A 39 -0.87 13.94 8.24
N ILE A 40 -1.59 14.67 9.09
CA ILE A 40 -1.85 14.27 10.48
C ILE A 40 -2.61 12.94 10.55
N ALA A 41 -3.46 12.63 9.56
CA ALA A 41 -4.26 11.40 9.54
C ALA A 41 -3.57 10.17 8.92
N ALA A 42 -2.60 10.36 8.03
CA ALA A 42 -1.87 9.29 7.33
C ALA A 42 -0.43 9.11 7.82
N ARG A 43 -0.01 9.91 8.82
CA ARG A 43 1.37 9.96 9.35
C ARG A 43 1.97 8.58 9.68
N HIS A 44 1.12 7.65 10.11
CA HIS A 44 1.54 6.37 10.65
C HIS A 44 2.10 5.41 9.58
N ASN A 45 1.75 5.59 8.31
CA ASN A 45 2.20 4.70 7.24
C ASN A 45 2.72 5.48 6.02
N LEU A 46 3.30 6.67 6.24
CA LEU A 46 3.92 7.46 5.17
C LEU A 46 4.96 6.67 4.37
N PRO A 47 5.85 5.85 4.96
CA PRO A 47 6.80 5.04 4.19
C PRO A 47 6.12 4.11 3.18
N VAL A 48 5.02 3.46 3.59
CA VAL A 48 4.21 2.57 2.72
C VAL A 48 3.61 3.37 1.56
N ILE A 49 3.03 4.54 1.84
CA ILE A 49 2.39 5.38 0.82
C ILE A 49 3.43 5.90 -0.20
N THR A 50 4.60 6.31 0.28
CA THR A 50 5.72 6.75 -0.57
C THR A 50 6.22 5.62 -1.45
N ARG A 51 6.46 4.44 -0.88
CA ARG A 51 6.98 3.30 -1.64
C ARG A 51 5.98 2.77 -2.68
N ALA A 52 4.69 2.76 -2.34
CA ALA A 52 3.64 2.44 -3.30
C ALA A 52 3.63 3.42 -4.47
N THR A 53 3.85 4.71 -4.18
CA THR A 53 3.96 5.75 -5.20
C THR A 53 5.14 5.52 -6.13
N GLU A 54 6.31 5.22 -5.57
CA GLU A 54 7.51 4.90 -6.35
C GLU A 54 7.24 3.72 -7.30
N TYR A 55 6.64 2.64 -6.81
CA TYR A 55 6.26 1.51 -7.68
C TYR A 55 5.24 1.87 -8.75
N ILE A 56 4.27 2.75 -8.47
CA ILE A 56 3.34 3.23 -9.49
C ILE A 56 4.09 4.00 -10.59
N ALA A 57 4.99 4.91 -10.21
CA ALA A 57 5.77 5.72 -11.15
C ALA A 57 6.74 4.87 -11.98
N THR A 58 7.37 3.87 -11.35
CA THR A 58 8.38 3.01 -11.97
C THR A 58 7.77 1.92 -12.86
N LEU A 59 6.66 1.30 -12.46
CA LEU A 59 6.14 0.10 -13.14
C LEU A 59 5.09 0.41 -14.22
N GLY A 60 4.49 1.60 -14.20
CA GLY A 60 3.60 2.14 -15.23
C GLY A 60 2.26 1.42 -15.42
N SER A 61 2.27 0.12 -15.72
CA SER A 61 1.11 -0.74 -15.94
C SER A 61 0.82 -1.65 -14.73
N ASN A 62 -0.42 -2.16 -14.60
CA ASN A 62 -0.85 -3.04 -13.49
C ASN A 62 -0.67 -2.45 -12.08
N THR A 63 -0.83 -1.14 -11.93
CA THR A 63 -0.55 -0.44 -10.68
C THR A 63 -1.73 -0.36 -9.70
N SER A 64 -2.84 -1.05 -9.99
CA SER A 64 -4.07 -1.01 -9.17
C SER A 64 -3.85 -1.54 -7.75
N VAL A 65 -3.05 -2.61 -7.61
CA VAL A 65 -2.74 -3.20 -6.30
C VAL A 65 -1.98 -2.24 -5.39
N TYR A 66 -0.98 -1.52 -5.92
CA TYR A 66 -0.19 -0.56 -5.15
C TYR A 66 -1.06 0.61 -4.68
N ARG A 67 -1.97 1.11 -5.54
CA ARG A 67 -2.94 2.15 -5.16
C ARG A 67 -3.85 1.68 -4.04
N GLU A 68 -4.29 0.43 -4.12
CA GLU A 68 -5.23 -0.11 -3.15
C GLU A 68 -4.58 -0.34 -1.77
N VAL A 69 -3.31 -0.79 -1.76
CA VAL A 69 -2.51 -0.91 -0.53
C VAL A 69 -2.18 0.47 0.06
N ALA A 70 -1.83 1.46 -0.78
CA ALA A 70 -1.60 2.83 -0.31
C ALA A 70 -2.87 3.45 0.32
N ARG A 71 -4.05 3.16 -0.26
CA ARG A 71 -5.35 3.56 0.31
C ARG A 71 -5.61 2.92 1.67
N ILE A 72 -5.30 1.62 1.83
CA ILE A 72 -5.41 0.94 3.12
C ILE A 72 -4.47 1.57 4.15
N ALA A 73 -3.21 1.81 3.77
CA ALA A 73 -2.19 2.40 4.63
C ALA A 73 -2.58 3.79 5.16
N ALA A 74 -3.12 4.64 4.28
CA ALA A 74 -3.54 6.00 4.62
C ALA A 74 -4.85 6.05 5.42
N ALA A 75 -5.72 5.04 5.29
CA ALA A 75 -6.94 4.93 6.08
C ALA A 75 -6.69 4.38 7.49
N ALA A 76 -5.57 3.69 7.70
CA ALA A 76 -5.25 3.02 8.95
C ALA A 76 -4.99 4.03 10.10
N ASP A 77 -5.47 3.70 11.30
CA ASP A 77 -5.41 4.57 12.49
C ASP A 77 -4.14 4.36 13.34
N GLY A 78 -3.18 3.57 12.86
CA GLY A 78 -1.95 3.20 13.56
C GLY A 78 -0.84 2.79 12.60
N GLU A 79 0.33 2.45 13.15
CA GLU A 79 1.48 2.00 12.37
C GLU A 79 1.36 0.50 12.09
N TYR A 80 1.48 0.12 10.82
CA TYR A 80 1.35 -1.27 10.39
C TYR A 80 2.53 -1.66 9.48
N PRO A 81 3.69 -2.02 10.07
CA PRO A 81 4.90 -2.39 9.31
C PRO A 81 4.68 -3.54 8.32
N ARG A 82 3.69 -4.39 8.58
CA ARG A 82 3.26 -5.47 7.70
C ARG A 82 2.85 -4.99 6.30
N LEU A 83 2.33 -3.77 6.16
CA LEU A 83 1.91 -3.23 4.86
C LEU A 83 3.10 -3.03 3.89
N GLU A 84 4.30 -2.75 4.41
CA GLU A 84 5.51 -2.68 3.58
C GLU A 84 5.81 -4.05 2.94
N LYS A 85 5.69 -5.12 3.74
CA LYS A 85 5.85 -6.50 3.24
C LYS A 85 4.83 -6.82 2.16
N VAL A 86 3.58 -6.37 2.31
CA VAL A 86 2.53 -6.59 1.30
C VAL A 86 2.83 -5.86 0.00
N LEU A 87 3.39 -4.65 0.05
CA LEU A 87 3.85 -3.94 -1.15
C LEU A 87 4.95 -4.70 -1.86
N ASP A 88 5.97 -5.15 -1.14
CA ASP A 88 7.06 -5.93 -1.72
C ASP A 88 6.54 -7.23 -2.36
N LEU A 89 5.58 -7.90 -1.73
CA LEU A 89 4.89 -9.07 -2.29
C LEU A 89 4.16 -8.73 -3.60
N ALA A 90 3.50 -7.59 -3.68
CA ALA A 90 2.81 -7.13 -4.88
C ALA A 90 3.76 -6.94 -6.08
N VAL A 91 5.00 -6.53 -5.83
CA VAL A 91 6.04 -6.40 -6.86
C VAL A 91 6.42 -7.75 -7.43
N VAL A 92 6.66 -8.74 -6.56
CA VAL A 92 7.14 -10.06 -6.97
C VAL A 92 6.02 -11.01 -7.43
N ARG A 93 4.75 -10.70 -7.13
CA ARG A 93 3.57 -11.53 -7.40
C ARG A 93 2.38 -10.71 -7.94
N GLN A 94 2.52 -10.18 -9.14
CA GLN A 94 1.53 -9.26 -9.73
C GLN A 94 0.20 -9.91 -10.15
N SER A 95 0.18 -11.23 -10.33
CA SER A 95 -1.00 -11.94 -10.86
C SER A 95 -2.13 -12.11 -9.83
N ASP A 96 -1.87 -11.88 -8.54
CA ASP A 96 -2.76 -12.28 -7.45
C ASP A 96 -3.28 -11.09 -6.62
N SER A 97 -3.54 -9.96 -7.31
CA SER A 97 -3.86 -8.65 -6.71
C SER A 97 -4.98 -8.69 -5.67
N GLN A 98 -6.03 -9.51 -5.85
CA GLN A 98 -7.13 -9.62 -4.88
C GLN A 98 -6.67 -10.19 -3.54
N ARG A 99 -5.85 -11.25 -3.57
CA ARG A 99 -5.33 -11.88 -2.35
C ARG A 99 -4.35 -10.98 -1.63
N ILE A 100 -3.58 -10.20 -2.37
CA ILE A 100 -2.64 -9.22 -1.83
C ILE A 100 -3.37 -8.06 -1.14
N VAL A 101 -4.45 -7.56 -1.73
CA VAL A 101 -5.30 -6.54 -1.08
C VAL A 101 -5.92 -7.07 0.21
N ALA A 102 -6.49 -8.29 0.18
CA ALA A 102 -7.02 -8.91 1.39
C ALA A 102 -5.96 -9.09 2.49
N LEU A 103 -4.71 -9.41 2.10
CA LEU A 103 -3.59 -9.50 3.04
C LEU A 103 -3.22 -8.14 3.64
N ALA A 104 -3.33 -7.04 2.87
CA ALA A 104 -3.14 -5.69 3.39
C ALA A 104 -4.26 -5.29 4.37
N GLU A 105 -5.51 -5.62 4.10
CA GLU A 105 -6.62 -5.36 5.04
C GLU A 105 -6.45 -6.17 6.34
N ALA A 106 -6.01 -7.43 6.23
CA ALA A 106 -5.68 -8.27 7.38
C ALA A 106 -4.49 -7.72 8.20
N ALA A 107 -3.52 -7.08 7.54
CA ALA A 107 -2.38 -6.45 8.20
C ALA A 107 -2.79 -5.31 9.15
N CYS A 108 -3.92 -4.66 8.88
CA CYS A 108 -4.46 -3.56 9.69
C CYS A 108 -5.44 -4.02 10.78
N SER A 109 -5.83 -5.30 10.81
CA SER A 109 -6.88 -5.82 11.72
C SER A 109 -6.39 -6.87 12.72
N GLY A 110 -5.21 -7.46 12.51
CA GLY A 110 -4.63 -8.42 13.45
C GLY A 110 -4.15 -7.76 14.73
N GLN A 111 -4.85 -8.02 15.85
CA GLN A 111 -4.52 -7.52 17.20
C GLN A 111 -4.03 -8.63 18.13
N THR A 112 -4.11 -9.90 17.71
CA THR A 112 -3.76 -11.08 18.50
C THR A 112 -2.59 -11.86 17.89
N PRO A 113 -1.80 -12.59 18.69
CA PRO A 113 -0.73 -13.46 18.19
C PRO A 113 -1.21 -14.51 17.18
N GLU A 114 -2.42 -15.05 17.35
CA GLU A 114 -2.99 -16.05 16.44
C GLU A 114 -3.31 -15.44 15.08
N GLN A 115 -3.84 -14.22 15.05
CA GLN A 115 -4.08 -13.47 13.82
C GLN A 115 -2.76 -13.08 13.15
N GLU A 116 -1.73 -12.73 13.91
CA GLU A 116 -0.38 -12.48 13.40
C GLU A 116 0.18 -13.73 12.71
N ALA A 117 0.10 -14.88 13.36
CA ALA A 117 0.56 -16.14 12.80
C ALA A 117 -0.24 -16.54 11.55
N ALA A 118 -1.56 -16.30 11.54
CA ALA A 118 -2.40 -16.57 10.38
C ALA A 118 -2.07 -15.64 9.20
N TRP A 119 -1.82 -14.37 9.49
CA TRP A 119 -1.36 -13.40 8.50
C TRP A 119 -0.01 -13.81 7.91
N GLN A 120 0.97 -14.16 8.76
CA GLN A 120 2.31 -14.55 8.32
C GLN A 120 2.27 -15.83 7.47
N ARG A 121 1.49 -16.84 7.84
CA ARG A 121 1.29 -18.04 6.99
C ARG A 121 0.73 -17.71 5.61
N SER A 122 -0.20 -16.77 5.54
CA SER A 122 -0.80 -16.33 4.27
C SER A 122 0.20 -15.56 3.41
N TYR A 123 1.01 -14.72 4.05
CA TYR A 123 2.13 -14.03 3.40
C TYR A 123 3.15 -15.01 2.84
N ASP A 124 3.64 -15.95 3.65
CA ASP A 124 4.65 -16.94 3.24
C ASP A 124 4.14 -17.82 2.09
N ALA A 125 2.88 -18.24 2.13
CA ALA A 125 2.27 -19.03 1.07
C ALA A 125 2.20 -18.27 -0.27
N LEU A 126 1.89 -16.97 -0.23
CA LEU A 126 1.90 -16.14 -1.45
C LEU A 126 3.33 -15.89 -1.94
N TRP A 127 4.26 -15.60 -1.03
CA TRP A 127 5.67 -15.37 -1.35
C TRP A 127 6.33 -16.61 -1.97
N ALA A 128 6.01 -17.81 -1.49
CA ALA A 128 6.50 -19.06 -2.08
C ALA A 128 6.10 -19.25 -3.55
N THR A 129 5.07 -18.53 -4.01
CA THR A 129 4.62 -18.54 -5.41
C THR A 129 5.09 -17.31 -6.20
N ALA A 130 5.99 -16.50 -5.65
CA ALA A 130 6.52 -15.31 -6.31
C ALA A 130 7.07 -15.63 -7.70
N MET A 131 6.81 -14.72 -8.65
CA MET A 131 7.31 -14.81 -10.02
C MET A 131 8.81 -14.48 -10.09
N TYR A 132 9.30 -13.74 -9.11
CA TYR A 132 10.69 -13.29 -9.01
C TYR A 132 11.27 -13.66 -7.64
N PRO A 133 12.58 -13.97 -7.55
CA PRO A 133 13.21 -14.38 -6.30
C PRO A 133 13.37 -13.23 -5.29
N SER A 134 13.28 -11.98 -5.75
CA SER A 134 13.37 -10.78 -4.91
C SER A 134 12.66 -9.59 -5.58
N VAL A 135 12.38 -8.56 -4.77
CA VAL A 135 11.86 -7.27 -5.24
C VAL A 135 12.83 -6.64 -6.25
N GLU A 136 14.13 -6.67 -5.98
CA GLU A 136 15.15 -6.14 -6.88
C GLU A 136 15.14 -6.85 -8.23
N ALA A 137 15.09 -8.19 -8.24
CA ALA A 137 15.01 -8.96 -9.48
C ALA A 137 13.73 -8.63 -10.27
N ALA A 138 12.60 -8.44 -9.58
CA ALA A 138 11.36 -8.03 -10.20
C ALA A 138 11.46 -6.62 -10.82
N LEU A 139 12.02 -5.66 -10.09
CA LEU A 139 12.22 -4.29 -10.56
C LEU A 139 13.12 -4.25 -11.82
N VAL A 140 14.26 -4.96 -11.79
CA VAL A 140 15.15 -5.09 -12.95
C VAL A 140 14.44 -5.71 -14.15
N ALA A 141 13.69 -6.80 -13.94
CA ALA A 141 12.94 -7.47 -15.01
C ALA A 141 11.85 -6.56 -15.61
N MET A 142 11.28 -5.67 -14.82
CA MET A 142 10.28 -4.69 -15.24
C MET A 142 10.87 -3.41 -15.84
N GLY A 143 12.19 -3.30 -15.94
CA GLY A 143 12.85 -2.13 -16.53
C GLY A 143 12.92 -0.92 -15.61
N ALA A 144 12.71 -1.10 -14.30
CA ALA A 144 13.08 -0.10 -13.30
C ALA A 144 14.61 0.06 -13.32
N ARG A 145 15.10 1.28 -13.52
CA ARG A 145 16.53 1.61 -13.47
C ARG A 145 16.90 2.19 -12.12
#